data_AF-A0A484ARN9-F1
#
_entry.id   AF-A0A484ARN9-F1
#
_cell.length_a   1.000
_cell.length_b   1.000
_cell.length_c   1.000
_cell.angle_alpha   90.00
_cell.angle_beta   90.00
_cell.angle_gamma   90.00
#
_symmetry.space_group_name_H-M   'P 1'
#
loop_
_entity.id
_entity.type
_entity.pdbx_description
1 polymer ?
#
loop_
_entity_poly.entity_id
_entity_poly.type
_entity_poly.pdbx_seq_one_letter_code
_entity_poly.pdbx_strand_id
1 'polypeptide(L)'
;SRELLTSLMIPPKTFLNFMTTLEDHYVKDNPFHNSLHAADVTQSTNVLLNTPALEGVFTPLEVGGALFAACIHDVDHPGLTNQFLVNSSSELALMYNDESVLENHHLAVAFKLLQNQGCDIFCNMQKKQRQTLRKMVIDIVLSTDMSKHMSLLADLKTMVETKKVAGSGVLLLDNYTDRIQVLENLVHCADLSNPTKPLPLYKRWVALLMEEFFLQGDKEREHGMDISPMCDRHNATIEKSQVGFIDYIVHPLWETWADLVHPDAQDILDTLEENRDYYQSMIPPSPPPSAADEMPQDEKIRFQVTLEESDQENLAELEECDESESRDACSSTTTGTTAPSAAGGGSAGGGKPSGSQNQAPHGGI
;
A
#
# COMPACT_ATOMS: atom_id res chain seq x y z
N SER A 1 -18.39 5.03 -17.26
CA SER A 1 -19.10 3.83 -16.77
C SER A 1 -18.25 2.62 -17.11
N ARG A 2 -17.94 1.71 -16.18
CA ARG A 2 -17.09 0.53 -16.44
C ARG A 2 -17.82 -0.67 -17.05
N GLU A 3 -19.15 -0.61 -17.14
CA GLU A 3 -20.02 -1.68 -17.69
C GLU A 3 -19.77 -3.09 -17.10
N LEU A 4 -19.22 -3.19 -15.89
CA LEU A 4 -18.79 -4.45 -15.29
C LEU A 4 -19.93 -5.45 -15.09
N LEU A 5 -21.14 -4.98 -14.76
CA LEU A 5 -22.30 -5.87 -14.65
C LEU A 5 -22.57 -6.60 -15.97
N THR A 6 -22.43 -5.91 -17.09
CA THR A 6 -22.58 -6.51 -18.42
C THR A 6 -21.39 -7.41 -18.74
N SER A 7 -20.17 -6.89 -18.63
CA SER A 7 -18.92 -7.60 -19.00
C SER A 7 -18.67 -8.87 -18.19
N LEU A 8 -19.08 -8.87 -16.91
CA LEU A 8 -18.94 -10.01 -16.00
C LEU A 8 -20.25 -10.81 -15.85
N MET A 9 -21.27 -10.46 -16.63
CA MET A 9 -22.59 -11.12 -16.65
C MET A 9 -23.26 -11.19 -15.26
N ILE A 10 -23.11 -10.14 -14.46
CA ILE A 10 -23.67 -10.03 -13.11
C ILE A 10 -25.11 -9.54 -13.20
N PRO A 11 -26.12 -10.32 -12.76
CA PRO A 11 -27.50 -9.86 -12.73
C PRO A 11 -27.66 -8.68 -11.77
N PRO A 12 -28.24 -7.53 -12.16
CA PRO A 12 -28.33 -6.34 -11.31
C PRO A 12 -29.02 -6.58 -9.96
N LYS A 13 -30.07 -7.42 -9.94
CA LYS A 13 -30.75 -7.80 -8.70
C LYS A 13 -29.85 -8.58 -7.74
N THR A 14 -29.06 -9.53 -8.28
CA THR A 14 -28.10 -10.32 -7.50
C THR A 14 -26.99 -9.42 -6.95
N PHE A 15 -26.53 -8.45 -7.74
CA PHE A 15 -25.56 -7.46 -7.30
C PHE A 15 -26.07 -6.65 -6.11
N LEU A 16 -27.27 -6.09 -6.20
CA LEU A 16 -27.87 -5.32 -5.09
C LEU A 16 -28.04 -6.18 -3.84
N ASN A 17 -28.56 -7.41 -3.98
CA ASN A 17 -28.71 -8.33 -2.86
C ASN A 17 -27.37 -8.60 -2.15
N PHE A 18 -26.32 -8.90 -2.92
CA PHE A 18 -25.00 -9.15 -2.37
C PHE A 18 -24.43 -7.90 -1.70
N MET A 19 -24.46 -6.74 -2.34
CA MET A 19 -23.90 -5.51 -1.79
C MET A 19 -24.61 -5.08 -0.50
N THR A 20 -25.95 -5.18 -0.42
CA THR A 20 -26.68 -4.92 0.83
C THR A 20 -26.31 -5.92 1.91
N THR A 21 -26.20 -7.21 1.56
CA THR A 21 -25.78 -8.24 2.53
C THR A 21 -24.36 -7.99 3.03
N LEU A 22 -23.43 -7.60 2.14
CA LEU A 22 -22.05 -7.29 2.47
C LEU A 22 -21.96 -6.07 3.40
N GLU A 23 -22.65 -4.98 3.06
CA GLU A 23 -22.69 -3.76 3.88
C GLU A 23 -23.25 -4.03 5.28
N ASP A 24 -24.26 -4.91 5.41
CA ASP A 24 -24.80 -5.31 6.71
C ASP A 24 -23.82 -6.14 7.57
N HIS A 25 -22.75 -6.70 6.98
CA HIS A 25 -21.67 -7.39 7.71
C HIS A 25 -20.48 -6.48 8.03
N TYR A 26 -20.47 -5.23 7.57
CA TYR A 26 -19.57 -4.23 8.15
C TYR A 26 -20.15 -3.76 9.49
N VAL A 27 -19.35 -3.83 10.55
CA VAL A 27 -19.79 -3.48 11.90
C VAL A 27 -20.04 -1.97 11.98
N LYS A 28 -21.31 -1.57 12.08
CA LYS A 28 -21.75 -0.16 12.02
C LYS A 28 -21.24 0.69 13.18
N ASP A 29 -20.90 0.07 14.30
CA ASP A 29 -20.42 0.74 15.50
C ASP A 29 -18.89 0.96 15.47
N ASN A 30 -18.15 0.35 14.54
CA ASN A 30 -16.73 0.66 14.36
C ASN A 30 -16.56 2.10 13.88
N PRO A 31 -15.72 2.92 14.53
CA PRO A 31 -15.47 4.28 14.07
C PRO A 31 -14.85 4.36 12.67
N PHE A 32 -13.85 3.52 12.37
CA PHE A 32 -13.05 3.57 11.13
C PHE A 32 -13.35 2.39 10.21
N HIS A 33 -13.06 1.15 10.62
CA HIS A 33 -13.19 -0.05 9.77
C HIS A 33 -14.66 -0.48 9.64
N ASN A 34 -15.42 0.30 8.88
CA ASN A 34 -16.86 0.13 8.60
C ASN A 34 -17.13 0.29 7.09
N SER A 35 -18.40 0.24 6.66
CA SER A 35 -18.75 0.29 5.24
C SER A 35 -18.38 1.60 4.53
N LEU A 36 -18.20 2.71 5.28
CA LEU A 36 -17.75 3.97 4.71
C LEU A 36 -16.27 3.90 4.30
N HIS A 37 -15.42 3.28 5.12
CA HIS A 37 -14.02 3.04 4.77
C HIS A 37 -13.92 2.13 3.55
N ALA A 38 -14.64 1.01 3.54
CA ALA A 38 -14.70 0.11 2.38
C ALA A 38 -15.16 0.82 1.10
N ALA A 39 -16.13 1.74 1.21
CA ALA A 39 -16.57 2.57 0.09
C ALA A 39 -15.48 3.55 -0.40
N ASP A 40 -14.71 4.16 0.51
CA ASP A 40 -13.57 5.04 0.16
C ASP A 40 -12.47 4.27 -0.55
N VAL A 41 -12.08 3.09 -0.05
CA VAL A 41 -11.05 2.24 -0.67
C VAL A 41 -11.53 1.74 -2.04
N THR A 42 -12.80 1.33 -2.17
CA THR A 42 -13.39 0.93 -3.45
C THR A 42 -13.38 2.08 -4.46
N GLN A 43 -13.75 3.28 -4.04
CA GLN A 43 -13.79 4.46 -4.91
C GLN A 43 -12.38 4.89 -5.31
N SER A 44 -11.42 4.85 -4.37
CA SER A 44 -10.01 5.18 -4.60
C SER A 44 -9.37 4.18 -5.56
N THR A 45 -9.59 2.87 -5.34
CA THR A 45 -9.22 1.78 -6.26
C THR A 45 -9.79 2.02 -7.66
N ASN A 46 -11.06 2.43 -7.76
CA ASN A 46 -11.68 2.77 -9.03
C ASN A 46 -11.00 3.95 -9.73
N VAL A 47 -10.53 4.97 -8.99
CA VAL A 47 -9.79 6.10 -9.57
C VAL A 47 -8.42 5.64 -10.07
N LEU A 48 -7.65 4.91 -9.25
CA LEU A 48 -6.32 4.43 -9.62
C LEU A 48 -6.34 3.46 -10.82
N LEU A 49 -7.37 2.61 -10.93
CA LEU A 49 -7.57 1.75 -12.09
C LEU A 49 -7.92 2.53 -13.39
N ASN A 50 -8.17 3.84 -13.32
CA ASN A 50 -8.38 4.72 -14.48
C ASN A 50 -7.17 5.63 -14.75
N THR A 51 -6.05 5.41 -14.06
CA THR A 51 -4.79 6.13 -14.33
C THR A 51 -4.36 5.91 -15.79
N PRO A 52 -4.08 6.97 -16.57
CA PRO A 52 -3.71 6.86 -17.98
C PRO A 52 -2.57 5.87 -18.27
N ALA A 53 -1.55 5.82 -17.42
CA ALA A 53 -0.43 4.87 -17.54
C ALA A 53 -0.86 3.39 -17.46
N LEU A 54 -2.06 3.09 -16.96
CA LEU A 54 -2.62 1.74 -16.80
C LEU A 54 -3.75 1.45 -17.82
N GLU A 55 -4.00 2.35 -18.78
CA GLU A 55 -5.04 2.16 -19.77
C GLU A 55 -4.80 0.88 -20.60
N GLY A 56 -5.81 0.00 -20.66
CA GLY A 56 -5.75 -1.25 -21.41
C GLY A 56 -4.87 -2.34 -20.79
N VAL A 57 -4.23 -2.10 -19.63
CA VAL A 57 -3.35 -3.05 -18.96
C VAL A 57 -4.14 -4.19 -18.32
N PHE A 58 -5.28 -3.90 -17.70
CA PHE A 58 -6.09 -4.89 -16.95
C PHE A 58 -7.32 -5.35 -17.73
N THR A 59 -7.63 -6.64 -17.63
CA THR A 59 -8.86 -7.22 -18.20
C THR A 59 -10.08 -6.84 -17.36
N PRO A 60 -11.31 -6.95 -17.89
CA PRO A 60 -12.51 -6.74 -17.09
C PRO A 60 -12.61 -7.65 -15.85
N LEU A 61 -12.03 -8.86 -15.90
CA LEU A 61 -12.00 -9.78 -14.76
C LEU A 61 -11.11 -9.24 -13.64
N GLU A 62 -9.94 -8.70 -13.99
CA GLU A 62 -9.00 -8.10 -13.05
C GLU A 62 -9.54 -6.82 -12.44
N VAL A 63 -10.05 -5.91 -13.28
CA VAL A 63 -10.71 -4.68 -12.80
C VAL A 63 -11.86 -5.02 -11.86
N GLY A 64 -12.71 -5.98 -12.23
CA GLY A 64 -13.84 -6.38 -11.39
C GLY A 64 -13.42 -7.05 -10.10
N GLY A 65 -12.39 -7.89 -10.11
CA GLY A 65 -11.91 -8.54 -8.90
C GLY A 65 -11.10 -7.62 -7.98
N ALA A 66 -10.36 -6.64 -8.49
CA ALA A 66 -9.71 -5.62 -7.66
C ALA A 66 -10.74 -4.74 -6.95
N LEU A 67 -11.80 -4.31 -7.66
CA LEU A 67 -12.91 -3.58 -7.04
C LEU A 67 -13.68 -4.45 -6.04
N PHE A 68 -13.87 -5.74 -6.34
CA PHE A 68 -14.47 -6.67 -5.41
C PHE A 68 -13.60 -6.85 -4.15
N ALA A 69 -12.29 -7.00 -4.30
CA ALA A 69 -11.33 -7.10 -3.19
C ALA A 69 -11.42 -5.85 -2.30
N ALA A 70 -11.32 -4.65 -2.87
CA ALA A 70 -11.47 -3.39 -2.14
C ALA A 70 -12.81 -3.28 -1.39
N CYS A 71 -13.92 -3.74 -1.98
CA CYS A 71 -15.23 -3.75 -1.32
C CYS A 71 -15.30 -4.67 -0.09
N ILE A 72 -14.50 -5.75 -0.05
CA ILE A 72 -14.63 -6.81 0.96
C ILE A 72 -13.48 -6.82 1.96
N HIS A 73 -12.42 -6.05 1.73
CA HIS A 73 -11.11 -6.27 2.37
C HIS A 73 -11.15 -6.20 3.89
N ASP A 74 -12.17 -5.56 4.47
CA ASP A 74 -12.38 -5.35 5.91
C ASP A 74 -13.75 -5.83 6.43
N VAL A 75 -14.48 -6.65 5.66
CA VAL A 75 -15.83 -7.08 6.09
C VAL A 75 -15.76 -7.85 7.41
N ASP A 76 -16.65 -7.55 8.35
CA ASP A 76 -16.69 -8.16 9.69
C ASP A 76 -15.45 -7.84 10.56
N HIS A 77 -14.78 -6.72 10.31
CA HIS A 77 -13.70 -6.22 11.17
C HIS A 77 -14.20 -5.93 12.60
N PRO A 78 -13.53 -6.40 13.67
CA PRO A 78 -13.99 -6.26 15.06
C PRO A 78 -13.60 -4.94 15.73
N GLY A 79 -12.93 -4.06 15.00
CA GLY A 79 -12.37 -2.80 15.51
C GLY A 79 -11.16 -3.02 16.42
N LEU A 80 -10.36 -4.03 16.11
CA LEU A 80 -9.20 -4.49 16.87
C LEU A 80 -8.12 -4.94 15.89
N THR A 81 -6.84 -4.79 16.24
CA THR A 81 -5.72 -5.25 15.41
C THR A 81 -5.49 -6.76 15.48
N ASN A 82 -4.82 -7.32 14.47
CA ASN A 82 -4.32 -8.71 14.48
C ASN A 82 -3.55 -9.01 15.79
N GLN A 83 -2.67 -8.11 16.22
CA GLN A 83 -1.87 -8.30 17.45
C GLN A 83 -2.75 -8.41 18.70
N PHE A 84 -3.81 -7.61 18.81
CA PHE A 84 -4.76 -7.74 19.92
C PHE A 84 -5.41 -9.13 19.92
N LEU A 85 -5.84 -9.61 18.75
CA LEU A 85 -6.49 -10.91 18.59
C LEU A 85 -5.56 -12.08 18.97
N VAL A 86 -4.27 -11.98 18.62
CA VAL A 86 -3.23 -12.95 19.00
C VAL A 86 -2.98 -12.90 20.50
N ASN A 87 -2.72 -11.72 21.07
CA ASN A 87 -2.41 -11.55 22.49
C ASN A 87 -3.55 -11.97 23.42
N SER A 88 -4.80 -11.82 22.96
CA SER A 88 -6.00 -12.25 23.70
C SER A 88 -6.37 -13.72 23.46
N SER A 89 -5.62 -14.46 22.63
CA SER A 89 -5.92 -15.84 22.23
C SER A 89 -7.34 -16.00 21.69
N SER A 90 -7.76 -15.04 20.86
CA SER A 90 -9.10 -15.03 20.26
C SER A 90 -9.35 -16.27 19.39
N GLU A 91 -10.61 -16.65 19.20
CA GLU A 91 -10.97 -17.79 18.35
C GLU A 91 -10.50 -17.60 16.90
N LEU A 92 -10.49 -16.36 16.40
CA LEU A 92 -9.99 -16.05 15.05
C LEU A 92 -8.48 -16.28 14.95
N ALA A 93 -7.70 -15.79 15.92
CA ALA A 93 -6.26 -15.99 15.94
C ALA A 93 -5.90 -17.48 15.97
N LEU A 94 -6.56 -18.26 16.82
CA LEU A 94 -6.41 -19.72 16.87
C LEU A 94 -6.81 -20.42 15.57
N MET A 95 -7.87 -19.93 14.89
CA MET A 95 -8.35 -20.51 13.64
C MET A 95 -7.38 -20.28 12.48
N TYR A 96 -6.79 -19.09 12.42
CA TYR A 96 -5.87 -18.67 11.36
C TYR A 96 -4.39 -18.83 11.73
N ASN A 97 -4.10 -19.40 12.90
CA ASN A 97 -2.74 -19.68 13.41
C ASN A 97 -1.88 -18.43 13.45
N ASP A 98 -2.45 -17.31 13.93
CA ASP A 98 -1.81 -16.01 14.12
C ASP A 98 -1.34 -15.31 12.82
N GLU A 99 -1.54 -15.91 11.64
CA GLU A 99 -1.09 -15.39 10.33
C GLU A 99 -2.21 -14.64 9.59
N SER A 100 -2.00 -13.34 9.31
CA SER A 100 -2.97 -12.46 8.62
C SER A 100 -4.42 -12.74 9.04
N VAL A 101 -4.66 -12.71 10.35
CA VAL A 101 -5.87 -13.27 11.00
C VAL A 101 -7.13 -12.62 10.44
N LEU A 102 -7.16 -11.30 10.40
CA LEU A 102 -8.28 -10.50 9.93
C LEU A 102 -8.45 -10.61 8.42
N GLU A 103 -7.38 -10.53 7.64
CA GLU A 103 -7.45 -10.58 6.17
C GLU A 103 -7.99 -11.93 5.68
N ASN A 104 -7.59 -13.03 6.34
CA ASN A 104 -8.16 -14.35 6.10
C ASN A 104 -9.65 -14.41 6.48
N HIS A 105 -10.04 -13.77 7.58
CA HIS A 105 -11.43 -13.69 8.03
C HIS A 105 -12.31 -12.91 7.04
N HIS A 106 -11.87 -11.73 6.60
CA HIS A 106 -12.55 -10.89 5.62
C HIS A 106 -12.85 -11.67 4.33
N LEU A 107 -11.85 -12.40 3.82
CA LEU A 107 -12.01 -13.31 2.69
C LEU A 107 -13.03 -14.42 2.97
N ALA A 108 -12.92 -15.10 4.12
CA ALA A 108 -13.80 -16.21 4.46
C ALA A 108 -15.27 -15.76 4.53
N VAL A 109 -15.54 -14.64 5.20
CA VAL A 109 -16.87 -14.03 5.31
C VAL A 109 -17.40 -13.66 3.93
N ALA A 110 -16.67 -12.85 3.15
CA ALA A 110 -17.15 -12.37 1.86
C ALA A 110 -17.50 -13.52 0.89
N PHE A 111 -16.63 -14.52 0.79
CA PHE A 111 -16.87 -15.69 -0.06
C PHE A 111 -17.97 -16.60 0.49
N LYS A 112 -18.23 -16.59 1.80
CA LYS A 112 -19.39 -17.25 2.39
C LYS A 112 -20.69 -16.53 2.03
N LEU A 113 -20.71 -15.20 2.05
CA LEU A 113 -21.89 -14.40 1.70
C LEU A 113 -22.37 -14.63 0.26
N LEU A 114 -21.47 -14.92 -0.68
CA LEU A 114 -21.83 -15.32 -2.04
C LEU A 114 -22.71 -16.58 -2.10
N GLN A 115 -22.69 -17.42 -1.07
CA GLN A 115 -23.51 -18.64 -0.99
C GLN A 115 -24.93 -18.37 -0.50
N ASN A 116 -25.24 -17.15 -0.04
CA ASN A 116 -26.58 -16.77 0.37
C ASN A 116 -27.52 -16.74 -0.85
N GLN A 117 -28.81 -16.96 -0.60
CA GLN A 117 -29.80 -17.03 -1.67
C GLN A 117 -29.83 -15.72 -2.47
N GLY A 118 -29.56 -15.81 -3.78
CA GLY A 118 -29.57 -14.66 -4.67
C GLY A 118 -28.42 -13.67 -4.47
N CYS A 119 -27.30 -14.10 -3.86
CA CYS A 119 -26.10 -13.29 -3.64
C CYS A 119 -24.89 -13.71 -4.48
N ASP A 120 -24.96 -14.83 -5.24
CA ASP A 120 -23.83 -15.26 -6.09
C ASP A 120 -23.69 -14.36 -7.33
N ILE A 121 -23.01 -13.23 -7.17
CA ILE A 121 -22.73 -12.28 -8.26
C ILE A 121 -21.86 -12.89 -9.37
N PHE A 122 -21.20 -14.02 -9.11
CA PHE A 122 -20.36 -14.74 -10.07
C PHE A 122 -21.06 -15.97 -10.68
N CYS A 123 -22.37 -16.11 -10.49
CA CYS A 123 -23.15 -17.28 -10.92
C CYS A 123 -23.04 -17.60 -12.42
N ASN A 124 -22.86 -16.60 -13.28
CA ASN A 124 -22.77 -16.77 -14.74
C ASN A 124 -21.32 -16.93 -15.24
N MET A 125 -20.32 -16.81 -14.38
CA MET A 125 -18.92 -16.98 -14.77
C MET A 125 -18.57 -18.45 -14.98
N GLN A 126 -17.70 -18.73 -15.95
CA GLN A 126 -17.17 -20.07 -16.13
C GLN A 126 -16.30 -20.49 -14.94
N LYS A 127 -16.22 -21.80 -14.67
CA LYS A 127 -15.44 -22.35 -13.54
C LYS A 127 -14.00 -21.82 -13.50
N LYS A 128 -13.32 -21.76 -14.64
CA LYS A 128 -11.94 -21.24 -14.73
C LYS A 128 -11.86 -19.76 -14.36
N GLN A 129 -12.79 -18.93 -14.84
CA GLN A 129 -12.85 -17.50 -14.50
C GLN A 129 -13.08 -17.29 -13.00
N ARG A 130 -13.99 -18.06 -12.38
CA ARG A 130 -14.23 -18.01 -10.92
C ARG A 130 -13.00 -18.41 -10.12
N GLN A 131 -12.26 -19.42 -10.57
CA GLN A 131 -11.01 -19.85 -9.93
C GLN A 131 -9.94 -18.76 -10.03
N THR A 132 -9.75 -18.17 -11.21
CA THR A 132 -8.81 -17.06 -11.41
C THR A 132 -9.18 -15.84 -10.58
N LEU A 133 -10.46 -15.41 -10.61
CA LEU A 133 -10.94 -14.29 -9.80
C LEU A 133 -10.74 -14.55 -8.32
N ARG A 134 -11.10 -15.75 -7.83
CA ARG A 134 -10.92 -16.09 -6.42
C ARG A 134 -9.45 -16.03 -6.01
N LYS A 135 -8.54 -16.56 -6.82
CA LYS A 135 -7.10 -16.50 -6.53
C LYS A 135 -6.63 -15.04 -6.41
N MET A 136 -6.93 -14.22 -7.42
CA MET A 136 -6.54 -12.82 -7.45
C MET A 136 -7.12 -12.01 -6.28
N VAL A 137 -8.40 -12.22 -5.93
CA VAL A 137 -9.01 -11.53 -4.79
C VAL A 137 -8.35 -11.95 -3.46
N ILE A 138 -7.98 -13.22 -3.31
CA ILE A 138 -7.24 -13.70 -2.13
C ILE A 138 -5.87 -13.03 -2.07
N ASP A 139 -5.13 -13.03 -3.18
CA ASP A 139 -3.80 -12.40 -3.27
C ASP A 139 -3.89 -10.91 -2.86
N ILE A 140 -4.86 -10.16 -3.41
CA ILE A 140 -5.07 -8.73 -3.11
C ILE A 140 -5.52 -8.44 -1.67
N VAL A 141 -6.48 -9.18 -1.11
CA VAL A 141 -6.91 -8.89 0.28
C VAL A 141 -5.84 -9.31 1.28
N LEU A 142 -5.10 -10.39 1.03
CA LEU A 142 -3.99 -10.75 1.91
C LEU A 142 -2.85 -9.74 1.85
N SER A 143 -2.73 -8.93 0.78
CA SER A 143 -1.72 -7.88 0.67
C SER A 143 -2.10 -6.59 1.41
N THR A 144 -3.32 -6.45 1.95
CA THR A 144 -3.66 -5.28 2.80
C THR A 144 -3.18 -5.44 4.24
N ASP A 145 -2.69 -6.63 4.61
CA ASP A 145 -2.01 -6.84 5.89
C ASP A 145 -0.76 -5.95 5.98
N MET A 146 -0.77 -5.03 6.93
CA MET A 146 0.31 -4.05 7.10
C MET A 146 1.67 -4.69 7.41
N SER A 147 1.72 -5.92 7.95
CA SER A 147 2.99 -6.65 8.10
C SER A 147 3.71 -6.85 6.75
N LYS A 148 2.97 -6.97 5.65
CA LYS A 148 3.53 -7.22 4.31
C LYS A 148 3.95 -5.94 3.59
N HIS A 149 3.69 -4.76 4.14
CA HIS A 149 3.91 -3.48 3.49
C HIS A 149 5.34 -3.35 2.92
N MET A 150 6.37 -3.70 3.71
CA MET A 150 7.77 -3.55 3.28
C MET A 150 8.12 -4.46 2.10
N SER A 151 7.60 -5.69 2.10
CA SER A 151 7.78 -6.62 0.97
C SER A 151 7.10 -6.10 -0.31
N LEU A 152 5.87 -5.61 -0.20
CA LEU A 152 5.13 -5.04 -1.33
C LEU A 152 5.84 -3.81 -1.91
N LEU A 153 6.36 -2.94 -1.05
CA LEU A 153 7.11 -1.75 -1.45
C LEU A 153 8.42 -2.12 -2.15
N ALA A 154 9.17 -3.09 -1.63
CA ALA A 154 10.42 -3.55 -2.25
C ALA A 154 10.18 -4.15 -3.64
N ASP A 155 9.14 -4.96 -3.78
CA ASP A 155 8.75 -5.53 -5.07
C ASP A 155 8.32 -4.42 -6.05
N LEU A 156 7.54 -3.43 -5.59
CA LEU A 156 7.11 -2.29 -6.39
C LEU A 156 8.30 -1.45 -6.89
N LYS A 157 9.28 -1.17 -6.02
CA LYS A 157 10.52 -0.47 -6.40
C LYS A 157 11.28 -1.21 -7.50
N THR A 158 11.42 -2.53 -7.36
CA THR A 158 12.06 -3.39 -8.38
C THR A 158 11.36 -3.31 -9.74
N MET A 159 10.02 -3.23 -9.73
CA MET A 159 9.23 -3.07 -10.96
C MET A 159 9.46 -1.71 -11.61
N VAL A 160 9.50 -0.63 -10.83
CA VAL A 160 9.79 0.73 -11.30
C VAL A 160 11.17 0.80 -11.97
N GLU A 161 12.19 0.22 -11.35
CA GLU A 161 13.54 0.18 -11.91
C GLU A 161 13.58 -0.55 -13.26
N THR A 162 12.90 -1.70 -13.35
CA THR A 162 12.81 -2.48 -14.59
C THR A 162 12.10 -1.70 -15.70
N LYS A 163 11.03 -0.96 -15.37
CA LYS A 163 10.33 -0.06 -16.31
C LYS A 163 11.27 1.05 -16.83
N LYS A 164 12.02 1.71 -15.94
CA LYS A 164 12.96 2.78 -16.30
C LYS A 164 14.02 2.28 -17.29
N VAL A 165 14.54 1.07 -17.09
CA VAL A 165 15.52 0.44 -18.00
C VAL A 165 14.92 0.11 -19.37
N ALA A 166 13.65 -0.29 -19.44
CA ALA A 166 12.99 -0.65 -20.70
C ALA A 166 12.72 0.53 -21.64
N GLY A 167 12.76 1.78 -21.15
CA GLY A 167 12.61 3.00 -21.95
C GLY A 167 11.23 3.19 -22.60
N SER A 168 10.26 2.34 -22.25
CA SER A 168 8.87 2.42 -22.69
C SER A 168 8.10 3.32 -21.73
N GLY A 169 7.50 4.40 -22.24
CA GLY A 169 6.56 5.22 -21.47
C GLY A 169 5.27 4.48 -21.07
N VAL A 170 5.07 3.27 -21.58
CA VAL A 170 3.92 2.40 -21.31
C VAL A 170 4.36 1.22 -20.43
N LEU A 171 3.60 0.94 -19.37
CA LEU A 171 3.77 -0.23 -18.53
C LEU A 171 3.42 -1.51 -19.30
N LEU A 172 4.45 -2.30 -19.62
CA LEU A 172 4.28 -3.62 -20.22
C LEU A 172 4.28 -4.66 -19.09
N LEU A 173 3.09 -5.11 -18.71
CA LEU A 173 2.90 -6.17 -17.73
C LEU A 173 2.47 -7.44 -18.49
N ASP A 174 3.44 -8.28 -18.84
CA ASP A 174 3.24 -9.38 -19.79
C ASP A 174 2.73 -10.68 -19.13
N ASN A 175 2.94 -10.82 -17.82
CA ASN A 175 2.63 -12.04 -17.09
C ASN A 175 1.67 -11.79 -15.91
N TYR A 176 1.12 -12.87 -15.34
CA TYR A 176 0.18 -12.76 -14.21
C TYR A 176 0.83 -12.16 -12.96
N THR A 177 2.07 -12.53 -12.65
CA THR A 177 2.81 -12.10 -11.46
C THR A 177 2.99 -10.59 -11.44
N ASP A 178 3.42 -9.99 -12.54
CA ASP A 178 3.60 -8.54 -12.59
C ASP A 178 2.24 -7.82 -12.47
N ARG A 179 1.19 -8.38 -13.09
CA ARG A 179 -0.15 -7.78 -13.08
C ARG A 179 -0.81 -7.87 -11.71
N ILE A 180 -0.66 -8.99 -10.99
CA ILE A 180 -1.19 -9.13 -9.64
C ILE A 180 -0.45 -8.21 -8.67
N GLN A 181 0.87 -8.12 -8.78
CA GLN A 181 1.69 -7.25 -7.93
C GLN A 181 1.29 -5.77 -8.04
N VAL A 182 0.96 -5.29 -9.24
CA VAL A 182 0.42 -3.93 -9.42
C VAL A 182 -0.95 -3.79 -8.79
N LEU A 183 -1.83 -4.80 -8.89
CA LEU A 183 -3.17 -4.75 -8.30
C LEU A 183 -3.14 -4.80 -6.76
N GLU A 184 -2.26 -5.61 -6.18
CA GLU A 184 -1.97 -5.66 -4.73
C GLU A 184 -1.55 -4.26 -4.23
N ASN A 185 -0.51 -3.68 -4.86
CA ASN A 185 -0.05 -2.34 -4.52
C ASN A 185 -1.10 -1.25 -4.78
N LEU A 186 -1.92 -1.38 -5.83
CA LEU A 186 -2.98 -0.42 -6.14
C LEU A 186 -4.04 -0.38 -5.04
N VAL A 187 -4.50 -1.55 -4.56
CA VAL A 187 -5.48 -1.61 -3.47
C VAL A 187 -4.83 -1.19 -2.15
N HIS A 188 -3.57 -1.55 -1.91
CA HIS A 188 -2.81 -1.09 -0.74
C HIS A 188 -2.65 0.43 -0.72
N CYS A 189 -2.34 1.06 -1.86
CA CYS A 189 -2.34 2.51 -1.99
C CYS A 189 -3.72 3.11 -1.72
N ALA A 190 -4.78 2.48 -2.24
CA ALA A 190 -6.16 2.94 -2.02
C ALA A 190 -6.56 2.90 -0.54
N ASP A 191 -6.12 1.87 0.18
CA ASP A 191 -6.32 1.71 1.62
C ASP A 191 -5.53 2.78 2.41
N LEU A 192 -4.25 2.95 2.08
CA LEU A 192 -3.35 3.97 2.63
C LEU A 192 -3.51 5.36 1.95
N SER A 193 -4.70 5.67 1.41
CA SER A 193 -4.93 6.91 0.66
C SER A 193 -5.40 8.07 1.52
N ASN A 194 -5.77 7.86 2.78
CA ASN A 194 -6.37 8.90 3.62
C ASN A 194 -5.50 10.18 3.70
N PRO A 195 -4.17 10.11 3.88
CA PRO A 195 -3.31 11.28 3.93
C PRO A 195 -3.14 12.00 2.59
N THR A 196 -3.55 11.40 1.47
CA THR A 196 -3.48 12.02 0.14
C THR A 196 -4.78 12.69 -0.29
N LYS A 197 -5.83 12.60 0.54
CA LYS A 197 -7.12 13.28 0.30
C LYS A 197 -7.07 14.74 0.76
N PRO A 198 -7.97 15.62 0.27
CA PRO A 198 -8.09 16.98 0.77
C PRO A 198 -8.17 17.04 2.30
N LEU A 199 -7.42 17.97 2.90
CA LEU A 199 -7.23 18.06 4.36
C LEU A 199 -8.50 17.87 5.21
N PRO A 200 -9.68 18.44 4.88
CA PRO A 200 -10.89 18.22 5.67
C PRO A 200 -11.33 16.75 5.75
N LEU A 201 -11.12 15.97 4.68
CA LEU A 201 -11.39 14.53 4.66
C LEU A 201 -10.33 13.77 5.45
N TYR A 202 -9.05 14.09 5.23
CA TYR A 202 -7.97 13.44 5.97
C TYR A 202 -8.13 13.62 7.49
N LYS A 203 -8.41 14.83 7.96
CA LYS A 203 -8.68 15.10 9.38
C LYS A 203 -9.85 14.29 9.94
N ARG A 204 -10.89 14.05 9.15
CA ARG A 204 -12.02 13.21 9.56
C ARG A 204 -11.57 11.75 9.70
N TRP A 205 -10.80 11.23 8.75
CA TRP A 205 -10.28 9.87 8.82
C TRP A 205 -9.37 9.67 10.02
N VAL A 206 -8.46 10.60 10.30
CA VAL A 206 -7.61 10.55 11.50
C VAL A 206 -8.45 10.53 12.78
N ALA A 207 -9.48 11.38 12.88
CA ALA A 207 -10.35 11.38 14.06
C ALA A 207 -11.09 10.05 14.25
N LEU A 208 -11.56 9.42 13.17
CA LEU A 208 -12.22 8.12 13.23
C LEU A 208 -11.25 7.00 13.60
N LEU A 209 -10.06 6.96 12.98
CA LEU A 209 -9.04 5.94 13.27
C LEU A 209 -8.55 6.03 14.71
N MET A 210 -8.28 7.24 15.19
CA MET A 210 -7.85 7.44 16.58
C MET A 210 -8.92 7.03 17.59
N GLU A 211 -10.20 7.30 17.32
CA GLU A 211 -11.27 6.83 18.21
C GLU A 211 -11.32 5.29 18.26
N GLU A 212 -11.11 4.61 17.13
CA GLU A 212 -11.07 3.14 17.11
C GLU A 212 -9.88 2.58 17.90
N PHE A 213 -8.68 3.16 17.73
CA PHE A 213 -7.50 2.81 18.53
C PHE A 213 -7.73 3.06 20.03
N PHE A 214 -8.41 4.15 20.39
CA PHE A 214 -8.73 4.42 21.79
C PHE A 214 -9.72 3.41 22.38
N LEU A 215 -10.69 2.95 21.60
CA LEU A 215 -11.58 1.87 22.01
C LEU A 215 -10.84 0.53 22.18
N GLN A 216 -9.84 0.25 21.34
CA GLN A 216 -8.94 -0.90 21.57
C GLN A 216 -8.16 -0.73 22.88
N GLY A 217 -7.55 0.43 23.12
CA GLY A 217 -6.78 0.67 24.35
C GLY A 217 -7.61 0.59 25.62
N ASP A 218 -8.88 0.98 25.57
CA ASP A 218 -9.81 0.79 26.68
C ASP A 218 -10.08 -0.71 26.92
N LYS A 219 -10.27 -1.51 25.87
CA LYS A 219 -10.41 -2.98 25.98
C LYS A 219 -9.14 -3.63 26.52
N GLU A 220 -7.96 -3.21 26.08
CA GLU A 220 -6.66 -3.70 26.59
C GLU A 220 -6.55 -3.44 28.10
N ARG A 221 -6.89 -2.21 28.53
CA ARG A 221 -6.91 -1.83 29.94
C ARG A 221 -7.90 -2.67 30.75
N GLU A 222 -9.10 -2.93 30.23
CA GLU A 222 -10.12 -3.76 30.88
C GLU A 222 -9.67 -5.22 31.05
N HIS A 223 -8.90 -5.75 30.10
CA HIS A 223 -8.38 -7.12 30.14
C HIS A 223 -7.03 -7.24 30.87
N GLY A 224 -6.50 -6.14 31.40
CA GLY A 224 -5.20 -6.12 32.08
C GLY A 224 -4.02 -6.37 31.15
N MET A 225 -4.16 -6.03 29.87
CA MET A 225 -3.10 -6.07 28.87
C MET A 225 -2.33 -4.74 28.87
N ASP A 226 -1.09 -4.77 28.39
CA ASP A 226 -0.36 -3.55 28.09
C ASP A 226 -1.08 -2.80 26.95
N ILE A 227 -1.26 -1.49 27.12
CA ILE A 227 -1.95 -0.67 26.12
C ILE A 227 -1.01 -0.50 24.92
N SER A 228 -1.50 -0.87 23.74
CA SER A 228 -0.77 -0.79 22.48
C SER A 228 -0.34 0.66 22.17
N PRO A 229 0.76 0.85 21.42
CA PRO A 229 1.12 2.15 20.89
C PRO A 229 -0.07 2.83 20.22
N MET A 230 -0.20 4.15 20.38
CA MET A 230 -1.31 4.97 19.86
C MET A 230 -2.71 4.69 20.44
N CYS A 231 -2.91 3.62 21.21
CA CYS A 231 -4.21 3.26 21.75
C CYS A 231 -4.54 3.93 23.09
N ASP A 232 -3.59 4.60 23.73
CA ASP A 232 -3.86 5.37 24.96
C ASP A 232 -4.33 6.81 24.68
N ARG A 233 -5.63 7.04 24.82
CA ARG A 233 -6.26 8.37 24.68
C ARG A 233 -5.71 9.45 25.63
N HIS A 234 -4.97 9.08 26.67
CA HIS A 234 -4.38 10.02 27.62
C HIS A 234 -2.93 10.43 27.30
N ASN A 235 -2.27 9.69 26.41
CA ASN A 235 -0.85 9.88 26.10
C ASN A 235 -0.55 9.97 24.59
N ALA A 236 -1.55 9.79 23.72
CA ALA A 236 -1.36 9.80 22.28
C ALA A 236 -0.93 11.18 21.74
N THR A 237 0.16 11.20 20.98
CA THR A 237 0.64 12.38 20.23
C THR A 237 0.21 12.28 18.77
N ILE A 238 -1.05 12.58 18.49
CA ILE A 238 -1.68 12.34 17.17
C ILE A 238 -0.88 12.99 16.05
N GLU A 239 -0.51 14.27 16.19
CA GLU A 239 0.16 15.04 15.13
C GLU A 239 1.54 14.45 14.79
N LYS A 240 2.34 14.12 15.81
CA LYS A 240 3.66 13.47 15.63
C LYS A 240 3.50 12.13 14.92
N SER A 241 2.50 11.36 15.31
CA SER A 241 2.26 10.03 14.73
C SER A 241 1.75 10.10 13.29
N GLN A 242 0.96 11.11 12.93
CA GLN A 242 0.57 11.34 11.52
C GLN A 242 1.78 11.75 10.66
N VAL A 243 2.67 12.60 11.18
CA VAL A 243 3.92 12.94 10.47
C VAL A 243 4.78 11.69 10.28
N GLY A 244 5.03 10.92 11.33
CA GLY A 244 5.81 9.68 11.24
C GLY A 244 5.18 8.65 10.30
N PHE A 245 3.85 8.47 10.37
CA PHE A 245 3.15 7.56 9.45
C PHE A 245 3.32 7.98 7.99
N ILE A 246 3.25 9.29 7.70
CA ILE A 246 3.50 9.78 6.36
C ILE A 246 4.95 9.52 5.94
N ASP A 247 5.92 9.94 6.75
CA ASP A 247 7.33 9.88 6.39
C ASP A 247 7.84 8.45 6.19
N TYR A 248 7.38 7.49 7.01
CA TYR A 248 7.92 6.12 7.01
C TYR A 248 7.09 5.10 6.24
N ILE A 249 5.80 5.35 5.98
CA ILE A 249 4.90 4.37 5.37
C ILE A 249 4.25 4.95 4.10
N VAL A 250 3.52 6.06 4.25
CA VAL A 250 2.62 6.53 3.19
C VAL A 250 3.40 7.21 2.06
N HIS A 251 4.34 8.08 2.38
CA HIS A 251 5.15 8.79 1.39
C HIS A 251 6.02 7.84 0.56
N PRO A 252 6.82 6.91 1.14
CA PRO A 252 7.61 5.96 0.34
C PRO A 252 6.76 5.11 -0.62
N LEU A 253 5.57 4.69 -0.19
CA LEU A 253 4.63 3.95 -1.02
C LEU A 253 4.10 4.80 -2.18
N TRP A 254 3.57 5.99 -1.88
CA TRP A 254 2.98 6.85 -2.90
C TRP A 254 4.01 7.45 -3.86
N GLU A 255 5.24 7.70 -3.39
CA GLU A 255 6.37 8.12 -4.23
C GLU A 255 6.72 7.02 -5.24
N THR A 256 6.86 5.78 -4.77
CA THR A 256 7.15 4.64 -5.64
C THR A 256 6.00 4.39 -6.62
N TRP A 257 4.74 4.50 -6.17
CA TRP A 257 3.57 4.41 -7.03
C TRP A 257 3.55 5.52 -8.09
N ALA A 258 3.85 6.77 -7.70
CA ALA A 258 3.90 7.89 -8.62
C ALA A 258 4.98 7.73 -9.69
N ASP A 259 6.14 7.18 -9.33
CA ASP A 259 7.18 6.79 -10.26
C ASP A 259 6.69 5.73 -11.26
N LEU A 260 5.93 4.75 -10.77
CA LEU A 260 5.34 3.70 -11.61
C LEU A 260 4.37 4.29 -12.65
N VAL A 261 3.53 5.26 -12.26
CA VAL A 261 2.49 5.83 -13.14
C VAL A 261 2.80 7.26 -13.61
N HIS A 262 4.05 7.69 -13.53
CA HIS A 262 4.42 9.08 -13.82
C HIS A 262 3.91 9.56 -15.19
N PRO A 263 3.30 10.77 -15.29
CA PRO A 263 3.18 11.80 -14.24
C PRO A 263 1.85 11.77 -13.46
N ASP A 264 1.06 10.70 -13.59
CA ASP A 264 -0.39 10.75 -13.31
C ASP A 264 -0.77 10.90 -11.84
N ALA A 265 0.17 10.68 -10.90
CA ALA A 265 -0.08 10.77 -9.45
C ALA A 265 0.56 12.01 -8.80
N GLN A 266 1.06 12.98 -9.57
CA GLN A 266 1.73 14.16 -9.01
C GLN A 266 0.84 14.95 -8.04
N ASP A 267 -0.40 15.24 -8.42
CA ASP A 267 -1.34 15.99 -7.56
C ASP A 267 -1.63 15.26 -6.23
N ILE A 268 -1.52 13.92 -6.22
CA ILE A 268 -1.70 13.09 -5.02
C ILE A 268 -0.50 13.28 -4.08
N LEU A 269 0.72 13.29 -4.62
CA LEU A 269 1.94 13.56 -3.85
C LEU A 269 1.96 14.99 -3.31
N ASP A 270 1.64 15.98 -4.14
CA ASP A 270 1.60 17.37 -3.71
C ASP A 270 0.62 17.56 -2.53
N THR A 271 -0.56 16.92 -2.60
CA THR A 271 -1.55 16.94 -1.50
C THR A 271 -1.03 16.23 -0.24
N LEU A 272 -0.30 15.11 -0.40
CA LEU A 272 0.31 14.38 0.71
C LEU A 272 1.34 15.24 1.45
N GLU A 273 2.23 15.91 0.72
CA GLU A 273 3.23 16.83 1.26
C GLU A 273 2.57 18.00 2.00
N GLU A 274 1.57 18.64 1.40
CA GLU A 274 0.80 19.72 2.04
C GLU A 274 0.13 19.27 3.36
N ASN A 275 -0.45 18.07 3.36
CA ASN A 275 -1.08 17.49 4.54
C ASN A 275 -0.07 17.10 5.63
N ARG A 276 1.12 16.62 5.23
CA ARG A 276 2.24 16.31 6.12
C ARG A 276 2.73 17.58 6.81
N ASP A 277 2.94 18.65 6.04
CA ASP A 277 3.35 19.95 6.55
C ASP A 277 2.31 20.57 7.48
N TYR A 278 1.01 20.38 7.18
CA TYR A 278 -0.05 20.77 8.08
C TYR A 278 0.09 20.10 9.45
N TYR A 279 0.22 18.77 9.52
CA TYR A 279 0.37 18.08 10.80
C TYR A 279 1.70 18.43 11.50
N GLN A 280 2.78 18.61 10.75
CA GLN A 280 4.06 19.09 11.29
C GLN A 280 3.93 20.46 11.96
N SER A 281 3.19 21.38 11.33
CA SER A 281 2.97 22.74 11.87
C SER A 281 2.14 22.78 13.15
N MET A 282 1.39 21.70 13.44
CA MET A 282 0.57 21.56 14.64
C MET A 282 1.37 21.02 15.84
N ILE A 283 2.58 20.49 15.61
CA ILE A 283 3.45 19.98 16.67
C ILE A 283 4.08 21.17 17.43
N PRO A 284 3.89 21.28 18.75
CA PRO A 284 4.51 22.36 19.53
C PRO A 284 6.05 22.32 19.42
N PRO A 285 6.73 23.47 19.33
CA PRO A 285 8.18 23.50 19.38
C PRO A 285 8.67 22.94 20.72
N SER A 286 9.68 22.07 20.67
CA SER A 286 10.30 21.52 21.89
C SER A 286 10.77 22.66 22.80
N PRO A 287 10.60 22.57 24.13
CA PRO A 287 11.16 23.55 25.04
C PRO A 287 12.69 23.63 24.82
N PRO A 288 13.31 24.81 24.96
CA PRO A 288 14.75 24.94 24.82
C PRO A 288 15.44 23.99 25.82
N PRO A 289 16.54 23.33 25.43
CA PRO A 289 17.20 22.36 26.29
C PRO A 289 17.60 23.04 27.59
N SER A 290 17.12 22.49 28.71
CA SER A 290 17.64 22.87 30.01
C SER A 290 19.06 22.33 30.13
N ALA A 291 19.96 23.08 30.78
CA ALA A 291 21.38 22.72 30.90
C ALA A 291 21.66 21.43 31.74
N ALA A 292 20.64 20.60 31.98
CA ALA A 292 20.71 19.36 32.74
C ALA A 292 20.50 18.09 31.87
N ASP A 293 20.09 18.22 30.61
CA ASP A 293 19.86 17.06 29.72
C ASP A 293 21.04 16.84 28.77
N GLU A 294 22.22 16.53 29.33
CA GLU A 294 23.34 15.90 28.59
C GLU A 294 23.30 14.38 28.76
N MET A 295 22.16 13.76 28.47
CA MET A 295 22.10 12.34 28.16
C MET A 295 21.39 12.19 26.82
N PRO A 296 21.99 11.53 25.81
CA PRO A 296 21.29 11.25 24.57
C PRO A 296 20.16 10.28 24.90
N GLN A 297 18.95 10.80 25.05
CA GLN A 297 17.75 10.00 24.93
C GLN A 297 17.56 9.78 23.43
N ASP A 298 17.88 8.56 23.01
CA ASP A 298 17.51 8.02 21.72
C ASP A 298 15.97 7.91 21.69
N GLU A 299 15.26 9.04 21.56
CA GLU A 299 13.83 9.08 21.27
C GLU A 299 13.62 8.70 19.79
N LYS A 300 14.11 7.51 19.39
CA LYS A 300 13.57 6.84 18.21
C LYS A 300 12.15 6.45 18.57
N ILE A 301 11.19 7.28 18.15
CA ILE A 301 9.77 6.91 18.12
C ILE A 301 9.67 5.76 17.12
N ARG A 302 9.87 4.53 17.60
CA ARG A 302 9.73 3.30 16.83
C ARG A 302 8.25 3.18 16.49
N PHE A 303 7.90 3.59 15.29
CA PHE A 303 6.55 3.45 14.76
C PHE A 303 6.27 1.97 14.54
N GLN A 304 5.87 1.27 15.60
CA GLN A 304 5.26 -0.04 15.53
C GLN A 304 3.79 0.13 15.10
N VAL A 305 3.57 0.54 13.85
CA VAL A 305 2.55 -0.20 13.10
C VAL A 305 3.06 -1.63 13.08
N THR A 306 2.17 -2.60 13.29
CA THR A 306 2.43 -4.04 13.44
C THR A 306 3.16 -4.64 12.23
N LEU A 307 4.38 -4.19 12.00
CA LEU A 307 5.42 -4.80 11.21
C LEU A 307 6.05 -5.81 12.16
N GLU A 308 6.17 -7.07 11.73
CA GLU A 308 6.79 -8.10 12.54
C GLU A 308 8.23 -7.69 12.92
N GLU A 309 8.78 -8.26 13.99
CA GLU A 309 10.14 -7.90 14.45
C GLU A 309 11.21 -8.03 13.35
N SER A 310 11.00 -8.92 12.37
CA SER A 310 11.86 -9.08 11.18
C SER A 310 11.80 -7.91 10.19
N ASP A 311 10.67 -7.22 10.07
CA ASP A 311 10.52 -6.07 9.15
C ASP A 311 11.07 -4.77 9.78
N GLN A 312 11.17 -4.74 11.10
CA GLN A 312 11.77 -3.63 11.85
C GLN A 312 13.30 -3.60 11.68
N GLU A 313 13.94 -4.74 11.43
CA GLU A 313 15.37 -4.80 11.05
C GLU A 313 15.61 -4.21 9.65
N ASN A 314 14.74 -4.48 8.68
CA ASN A 314 14.81 -3.90 7.33
C ASN A 314 14.65 -2.36 7.34
N LEU A 315 13.78 -1.81 8.19
CA LEU A 315 13.65 -0.36 8.38
C LEU A 315 14.94 0.28 8.92
N ALA A 316 15.62 -0.39 9.86
CA ALA A 316 16.90 0.08 10.39
C ALA A 316 18.04 0.00 9.36
N GLU A 317 18.04 -1.00 8.48
CA GLU A 317 19.02 -1.11 7.38
C GLU A 317 18.82 -0.04 6.30
N LEU A 318 17.58 0.36 6.01
CA LEU A 318 17.28 1.46 5.10
C LEU A 318 17.73 2.82 5.67
N GLU A 319 17.62 3.03 6.98
CA GLU A 319 18.17 4.21 7.67
C GLU A 319 19.72 4.31 7.55
N GLU A 320 20.43 3.18 7.60
CA GLU A 320 21.89 3.16 7.45
C GLU A 320 22.36 3.44 6.01
N CYS A 321 21.55 3.08 5.01
CA CYS A 321 21.89 3.29 3.60
C CYS A 321 21.80 4.78 3.21
N ASP A 322 20.82 5.52 3.72
CA ASP A 322 20.62 6.95 3.41
C ASP A 322 21.63 7.87 4.11
N GLU A 323 22.10 7.49 5.31
CA GLU A 323 23.22 8.19 5.98
C GLU A 323 24.57 8.02 5.27
N SER A 324 24.72 6.97 4.46
CA SER A 324 25.98 6.69 3.75
C SER A 324 26.16 7.54 2.48
N GLU A 325 25.07 7.98 1.83
CA GLU A 325 25.13 8.81 0.62
C GLU A 325 25.32 10.31 0.91
N SER A 326 24.97 10.77 2.12
CA SER A 326 25.09 12.18 2.52
C SER A 326 26.48 12.62 3.00
N ARG A 327 27.43 11.69 3.17
CA ARG A 327 28.78 11.99 3.70
C ARG A 327 29.87 12.23 2.65
N ASP A 328 29.63 11.98 1.36
CA ASP A 328 30.65 12.10 0.31
C ASP A 328 30.61 13.40 -0.53
N ALA A 329 29.75 14.35 -0.19
CA ALA A 329 29.62 15.62 -0.92
C ALA A 329 30.11 16.85 -0.11
N CYS A 330 31.28 16.80 0.53
CA CYS A 330 31.95 18.02 0.98
C CYS A 330 33.47 17.89 1.10
N SER A 331 34.17 17.92 -0.03
CA SER A 331 35.55 18.41 -0.04
C SER A 331 35.97 18.95 -1.40
N SER A 332 36.44 20.20 -1.37
CA SER A 332 37.27 20.91 -2.34
C SER A 332 36.57 21.94 -3.26
N THR A 333 36.80 23.21 -2.92
CA THR A 333 36.74 24.33 -3.86
C THR A 333 38.04 25.13 -3.74
N THR A 334 38.38 25.81 -4.84
CA THR A 334 39.42 26.85 -5.06
C THR A 334 40.77 26.32 -5.55
N THR A 335 41.39 26.77 -6.65
CA THR A 335 41.29 28.01 -7.46
C THR A 335 42.12 27.85 -8.76
N GLY A 336 41.83 28.63 -9.81
CA GLY A 336 42.89 29.15 -10.70
C GLY A 336 42.69 29.08 -12.22
N THR A 337 42.18 30.18 -12.78
CA THR A 337 42.32 30.73 -14.16
C THR A 337 43.42 30.19 -15.08
N THR A 338 43.09 29.89 -16.35
CA THR A 338 43.52 30.59 -17.61
C THR A 338 43.13 29.78 -18.86
N ALA A 339 42.80 30.46 -19.95
CA ALA A 339 42.63 29.92 -21.32
C ALA A 339 43.67 30.62 -22.25
N PRO A 340 43.78 30.35 -23.57
CA PRO A 340 43.29 29.25 -24.42
C PRO A 340 44.38 28.66 -25.38
N SER A 341 44.01 27.63 -26.17
CA SER A 341 44.25 27.50 -27.64
C SER A 341 44.77 26.15 -28.17
N ALA A 342 44.19 25.80 -29.32
CA ALA A 342 44.80 25.18 -30.50
C ALA A 342 45.03 23.65 -30.61
N ALA A 343 44.29 23.09 -31.58
CA ALA A 343 44.78 22.35 -32.75
C ALA A 343 44.90 20.81 -32.73
N GLY A 344 44.33 20.23 -33.80
CA GLY A 344 44.74 18.98 -34.46
C GLY A 344 44.17 17.71 -33.83
N GLY A 345 43.57 16.75 -34.54
CA GLY A 345 43.47 16.50 -35.97
C GLY A 345 43.36 14.98 -36.19
N GLY A 346 42.68 14.56 -37.25
CA GLY A 346 42.97 13.29 -37.94
C GLY A 346 42.01 12.10 -37.78
N SER A 347 41.27 11.85 -38.87
CA SER A 347 41.04 10.57 -39.59
C SER A 347 40.76 9.26 -38.82
N ALA A 348 39.66 8.53 -39.05
CA ALA A 348 39.10 7.92 -40.27
C ALA A 348 39.42 6.41 -40.41
N GLY A 349 38.40 5.64 -40.81
CA GLY A 349 38.47 4.24 -41.25
C GLY A 349 37.94 3.26 -40.19
N GLY A 350 36.92 2.44 -40.39
CA GLY A 350 36.34 1.89 -41.62
C GLY A 350 36.37 0.36 -41.54
N GLY A 351 35.23 -0.32 -41.70
CA GLY A 351 35.20 -1.77 -41.96
C GLY A 351 34.16 -2.59 -41.18
N LYS A 352 32.96 -2.73 -41.74
CA LYS A 352 32.21 -4.01 -41.80
C LYS A 352 32.79 -4.84 -42.99
N PRO A 353 32.44 -6.13 -43.28
CA PRO A 353 31.20 -6.87 -42.91
C PRO A 353 31.32 -8.41 -42.69
N SER A 354 30.16 -9.05 -42.50
CA SER A 354 29.79 -10.45 -42.84
C SER A 354 30.42 -11.58 -42.01
N GLY A 355 29.82 -12.74 -41.77
CA GLY A 355 28.56 -13.38 -42.17
C GLY A 355 28.27 -14.53 -41.17
N SER A 356 27.00 -14.89 -40.94
CA SER A 356 26.32 -16.05 -41.54
C SER A 356 26.38 -17.35 -40.73
N GLN A 357 25.17 -17.79 -40.36
CA GLN A 357 24.65 -19.17 -40.35
C GLN A 357 24.82 -20.09 -39.12
N ASN A 358 23.64 -20.42 -38.59
CA ASN A 358 23.06 -21.78 -38.43
C ASN A 358 23.14 -22.55 -37.10
N GLN A 359 21.94 -23.09 -36.80
CA GLN A 359 21.58 -24.35 -36.13
C GLN A 359 21.37 -24.38 -34.60
N ALA A 360 20.10 -24.61 -34.24
CA ALA A 360 19.63 -25.37 -33.08
C ALA A 360 19.35 -26.84 -33.52
N PRO A 361 18.77 -27.75 -32.71
CA PRO A 361 18.76 -27.95 -31.24
C PRO A 361 19.10 -29.40 -30.81
N HIS A 362 19.31 -29.64 -29.51
CA HIS A 362 19.15 -30.93 -28.79
C HIS A 362 19.01 -30.56 -27.30
N GLY A 363 18.17 -31.13 -26.42
CA GLY A 363 17.42 -32.39 -26.40
C GLY A 363 17.88 -33.25 -25.21
N GLY A 364 17.05 -33.39 -24.16
CA GLY A 364 17.22 -34.32 -23.00
C GLY A 364 17.98 -33.69 -21.82
N ILE A 365 17.58 -33.82 -20.55
CA ILE A 365 16.73 -34.79 -19.83
C ILE A 365 15.86 -34.03 -18.81
#